data_AF-A0A2X2X672-F1
#
_entry.id   AF-A0A2X2X672-F1
#
_cell.length_a   1.000
_cell.length_b   1.000
_cell.length_c   1.000
_cell.angle_alpha   90.00
_cell.angle_beta   90.00
_cell.angle_gamma   90.00
#
_symmetry.space_group_name_H-M   'P 1'
#
loop_
_entity.id
_entity.type
_entity.pdbx_description
1 polymer ?
#
loop_
_entity_poly.entity_id
_entity_poly.type
_entity_poly.pdbx_seq_one_letter_code
_entity_poly.pdbx_strand_id
1 'polypeptide(L)'
;MYIKFFLTISISISAFCFSQRSIENKKLYIFIGKKISVKEFNPNLQQEKSKTKELDPETGDTLTVTHQSYIMDNAFHCIYLVIKNLKNHLIKENVEFNAYDHYDRPGFEKYENVILYISKNKNGNFFHQKYMYDPVYKINGKWVGILSFIFPNNNLKQWKKFKTININKSYTIKAELGSCDKDCQKIYYPSPYFEIKNGFAYPKKAFEINDIISYRKKTTLKAKD
;
A
#
# COMPACT_ATOMS: atom_id res chain seq x y z
N MET A 1 26.64 -7.99 72.70
CA MET A 1 25.40 -8.53 72.10
C MET A 1 24.79 -7.41 71.27
N TYR A 2 25.11 -7.33 69.98
CA TYR A 2 24.59 -6.29 69.08
C TYR A 2 23.84 -6.95 67.92
N ILE A 3 22.54 -6.71 67.89
CA ILE A 3 21.57 -7.28 66.95
C ILE A 3 21.72 -6.53 65.63
N LYS A 4 22.17 -7.21 64.57
CA LYS A 4 22.13 -6.69 63.20
C LYS A 4 20.69 -6.75 62.69
N PHE A 5 20.02 -5.61 62.65
CA PHE A 5 18.75 -5.44 61.94
C PHE A 5 19.02 -5.43 60.43
N PHE A 6 18.62 -6.50 59.74
CA PHE A 6 18.55 -6.50 58.28
C PHE A 6 17.26 -5.80 57.86
N LEU A 7 17.38 -4.57 57.38
CA LEU A 7 16.29 -3.84 56.74
C LEU A 7 16.22 -4.31 55.27
N THR A 8 15.35 -5.26 54.96
CA THR A 8 15.06 -5.67 53.59
C THR A 8 14.21 -4.61 52.91
N ILE A 9 14.83 -3.76 52.09
CA ILE A 9 14.13 -2.84 51.20
C ILE A 9 13.53 -3.69 50.06
N SER A 10 12.22 -3.95 50.12
CA SER A 10 11.48 -4.53 49.01
C SER A 10 11.25 -3.44 47.96
N ILE A 11 12.07 -3.43 46.91
CA ILE A 11 11.84 -2.60 45.73
C ILE A 11 10.76 -3.30 44.91
N SER A 12 9.52 -2.87 45.09
CA SER A 12 8.43 -3.18 44.18
C SER A 12 8.70 -2.48 42.85
N ILE A 13 9.39 -3.20 41.95
CA ILE A 13 9.49 -2.85 40.54
C ILE A 13 8.07 -2.96 39.99
N SER A 14 7.34 -1.84 40.04
CA SER A 14 6.15 -1.69 39.21
C SER A 14 6.62 -1.87 37.78
N ALA A 15 6.28 -3.01 37.19
CA ALA A 15 6.35 -3.20 35.76
C ALA A 15 5.37 -2.19 35.16
N PHE A 16 5.82 -0.94 34.98
CA PHE A 16 5.29 -0.08 33.95
C PHE A 16 5.57 -0.82 32.65
N CYS A 17 4.63 -1.70 32.29
CA CYS A 17 4.43 -2.07 30.91
C CYS A 17 4.18 -0.76 30.17
N PHE A 18 5.25 -0.12 29.72
CA PHE A 18 5.24 0.59 28.46
C PHE A 18 4.91 -0.46 27.40
N SER A 19 3.63 -0.84 27.36
CA SER A 19 2.98 -1.21 26.12
C SER A 19 3.17 0.02 25.24
N GLN A 20 4.26 0.00 24.47
CA GLN A 20 4.40 0.79 23.28
C GLN A 20 3.29 0.26 22.35
N ARG A 21 2.07 0.73 22.61
CA ARG A 21 0.90 0.47 21.77
C ARG A 21 1.24 1.26 20.52
N SER A 22 1.91 0.61 19.57
CA SER A 22 1.99 1.09 18.20
C SER A 22 0.57 1.51 17.87
N ILE A 23 0.36 2.79 17.59
CA ILE A 23 -0.94 3.30 17.21
C ILE A 23 -1.18 2.70 15.83
N GLU A 24 -1.62 1.44 15.80
CA GLU A 24 -1.89 0.74 14.57
C GLU A 24 -2.94 1.57 13.88
N ASN A 25 -2.62 2.13 12.71
CA ASN A 25 -3.47 3.10 12.03
C ASN A 25 -4.90 2.56 11.96
N LYS A 26 -5.77 3.06 12.86
CA LYS A 26 -7.13 2.54 13.10
C LYS A 26 -8.00 2.66 11.85
N LYS A 27 -7.55 3.44 10.86
CA LYS A 27 -8.26 3.74 9.63
C LYS A 27 -7.78 2.93 8.43
N LEU A 28 -6.73 2.10 8.54
CA LEU A 28 -6.24 1.27 7.44
C LEU A 28 -6.99 -0.06 7.35
N TYR A 29 -7.57 -0.32 6.19
CA TYR A 29 -8.25 -1.57 5.83
C TYR A 29 -7.44 -2.29 4.76
N ILE A 30 -7.28 -3.60 4.93
CA ILE A 30 -6.57 -4.46 3.98
C ILE A 30 -7.50 -5.61 3.64
N PHE A 31 -7.69 -5.88 2.37
CA PHE A 31 -8.58 -6.94 1.90
C PHE A 31 -8.11 -7.47 0.55
N ILE A 32 -8.49 -8.71 0.24
CA ILE A 32 -8.44 -9.24 -1.13
C ILE A 32 -9.71 -8.76 -1.83
N GLY A 33 -9.53 -7.98 -2.89
CA GLY A 33 -10.61 -7.46 -3.71
C GLY A 33 -10.61 -8.12 -5.09
N LYS A 34 -11.80 -8.37 -5.63
CA LYS A 34 -12.01 -8.66 -7.07
C LYS A 34 -12.52 -7.41 -7.76
N LYS A 35 -11.88 -7.01 -8.87
CA LYS A 35 -12.24 -5.80 -9.61
C LYS A 35 -13.67 -5.88 -10.15
N ILE A 36 -14.48 -4.86 -9.89
CA ILE A 36 -15.77 -4.65 -10.55
C ILE A 36 -15.65 -3.51 -11.56
N SER A 37 -15.20 -2.33 -11.13
CA SER A 37 -15.01 -1.19 -12.02
C SER A 37 -13.93 -0.22 -11.55
N VAL A 38 -13.24 0.41 -12.51
CA VAL A 38 -12.34 1.54 -12.29
C VAL A 38 -12.68 2.61 -13.32
N LYS A 39 -13.27 3.71 -12.87
CA LYS A 39 -13.72 4.82 -13.72
C LYS A 39 -12.92 6.07 -13.41
N GLU A 40 -12.33 6.65 -14.44
CA GLU A 40 -11.62 7.92 -14.31
C GLU A 40 -12.62 9.07 -14.15
N PHE A 41 -12.26 10.08 -13.37
CA PHE A 41 -13.00 11.32 -13.22
C PHE A 41 -12.05 12.50 -13.06
N ASN A 42 -12.50 13.71 -13.41
CA ASN A 42 -11.70 14.91 -13.24
C ASN A 42 -11.85 15.45 -11.79
N PRO A 43 -10.79 15.42 -10.96
CA PRO A 43 -10.86 15.85 -9.57
C PRO A 43 -10.93 17.36 -9.39
N ASN A 44 -10.70 18.14 -10.45
CA ASN A 44 -10.60 19.60 -10.41
C ASN A 44 -11.90 20.30 -10.86
N LEU A 45 -12.97 19.56 -11.21
CA LEU A 45 -14.23 20.14 -11.68
C LEU A 45 -14.96 21.00 -10.62
N GLN A 46 -14.73 20.73 -9.34
CA GLN A 46 -15.42 21.39 -8.21
C GLN A 46 -14.45 22.12 -7.29
N GLN A 47 -13.23 22.43 -7.73
CA GLN A 47 -12.29 23.17 -6.90
C GLN A 47 -12.71 24.63 -6.76
N GLU A 48 -12.93 25.03 -5.51
CA GLU A 48 -13.23 26.42 -5.19
C GLU A 48 -12.03 27.30 -5.48
N LYS A 49 -12.28 28.40 -6.19
CA LYS A 49 -11.32 29.47 -6.39
C LYS A 49 -11.44 30.41 -5.19
N SER A 50 -10.37 30.61 -4.43
CA SER A 50 -10.35 31.66 -3.43
C SER A 50 -9.76 32.93 -4.03
N LYS A 51 -10.22 34.08 -3.55
CA LYS A 51 -9.73 35.39 -3.97
C LYS A 51 -9.17 36.12 -2.76
N THR A 52 -7.98 36.67 -2.89
CA THR A 52 -7.32 37.52 -1.90
C THR A 52 -7.08 38.90 -2.51
N LYS A 53 -7.00 39.93 -1.66
CA LYS A 53 -6.49 41.24 -2.06
C LYS A 53 -5.03 41.31 -1.62
N GLU A 54 -4.15 41.57 -2.55
CA GLU A 54 -2.70 41.62 -2.33
C GLU A 54 -2.17 42.94 -2.90
N LEU A 55 -1.03 43.43 -2.40
CA LEU A 55 -0.39 44.63 -2.92
C LEU A 55 0.68 44.24 -3.92
N ASP A 56 0.71 44.91 -5.07
CA ASP A 56 1.80 44.81 -6.03
C ASP A 56 3.08 45.42 -5.41
N PRO A 57 4.16 44.64 -5.26
CA PRO A 57 5.39 45.11 -4.64
C PRO A 57 6.18 46.12 -5.49
N GLU A 58 5.93 46.21 -6.80
CA GLU A 58 6.61 47.13 -7.70
C GLU A 58 5.85 48.45 -7.85
N THR A 59 4.52 48.42 -7.86
CA THR A 59 3.67 49.59 -8.14
C THR A 59 2.91 50.12 -6.92
N GLY A 60 2.70 49.29 -5.89
CA GLY A 60 1.87 49.61 -4.73
C GLY A 60 0.36 49.47 -4.97
N ASP A 61 -0.06 49.05 -6.16
CA ASP A 61 -1.47 48.88 -6.51
C ASP A 61 -2.10 47.66 -5.81
N THR A 62 -3.40 47.74 -5.53
CA THR A 62 -4.15 46.62 -4.96
C THR A 62 -4.58 45.65 -6.08
N LEU A 63 -4.05 44.43 -6.03
CA LEU A 63 -4.38 43.32 -6.91
C LEU A 63 -5.47 42.43 -6.29
N THR A 64 -6.35 41.89 -7.13
CA THR A 64 -7.20 40.75 -6.74
C THR A 64 -6.56 39.47 -7.26
N VAL A 65 -5.95 38.71 -6.36
CA VAL A 65 -5.26 37.45 -6.69
C VAL A 65 -6.26 36.31 -6.54
N THR A 66 -6.39 35.51 -7.59
CA THR A 66 -7.22 34.29 -7.56
C THR A 66 -6.32 33.10 -7.32
N HIS A 67 -6.46 32.48 -6.15
CA HIS A 67 -5.76 31.26 -5.79
C HIS A 67 -6.57 30.06 -6.27
N GLN A 68 -5.94 29.24 -7.11
CA GLN A 68 -6.51 27.98 -7.57
C GLN A 68 -5.48 26.87 -7.35
N SER A 69 -5.79 25.94 -6.45
CA SER A 69 -5.04 24.69 -6.30
C SER A 69 -5.56 23.70 -7.33
N TYR A 70 -4.68 22.88 -7.92
CA TYR A 70 -5.03 21.80 -8.84
C TYR A 70 -4.48 20.47 -8.31
N ILE A 71 -5.28 19.42 -8.38
CA ILE A 71 -4.81 18.05 -8.19
C ILE A 71 -4.15 17.62 -9.50
N MET A 72 -2.85 17.31 -9.41
CA MET A 72 -2.00 16.92 -10.55
C MET A 72 -2.03 15.41 -10.83
N ASP A 73 -2.74 14.64 -10.00
CA ASP A 73 -2.95 13.21 -10.19
C ASP A 73 -4.26 12.98 -10.97
N ASN A 74 -4.26 11.97 -11.84
CA ASN A 74 -5.49 11.41 -12.38
C ASN A 74 -6.28 10.76 -11.23
N ALA A 75 -7.60 10.91 -11.25
CA ALA A 75 -8.46 10.41 -10.20
C ALA A 75 -9.38 9.30 -10.71
N PHE A 76 -9.52 8.25 -9.90
CA PHE A 76 -10.26 7.06 -10.28
C PHE A 76 -11.22 6.67 -9.16
N HIS A 77 -12.49 6.49 -9.52
CA HIS A 77 -13.49 5.90 -8.67
C HIS A 77 -13.50 4.39 -8.87
N CYS A 78 -13.20 3.64 -7.81
CA CYS A 78 -12.97 2.21 -7.84
C CYS A 78 -14.07 1.48 -7.06
N ILE A 79 -14.57 0.39 -7.64
CA ILE A 79 -15.52 -0.53 -7.00
C ILE A 79 -14.95 -1.95 -7.07
N TYR A 80 -14.84 -2.60 -5.92
CA TYR A 80 -14.28 -3.94 -5.77
C TYR A 80 -15.16 -4.80 -4.86
N LEU A 81 -15.33 -6.07 -5.23
CA LEU A 81 -15.93 -7.09 -4.37
C LEU A 81 -14.90 -7.53 -3.31
N VAL A 82 -15.29 -7.49 -2.04
CA VAL A 82 -14.49 -7.93 -0.89
C VAL A 82 -14.54 -9.46 -0.81
N ILE A 83 -13.48 -10.10 -1.27
CA ILE A 83 -13.33 -11.57 -1.21
C ILE A 83 -12.91 -12.02 0.19
N LYS A 84 -11.99 -11.28 0.83
CA LYS A 84 -11.48 -11.61 2.15
C LYS A 84 -10.94 -10.38 2.87
N ASN A 85 -11.46 -10.10 4.05
CA ASN A 85 -10.88 -9.12 4.97
C ASN A 85 -9.56 -9.67 5.56
N LEU A 86 -8.51 -8.85 5.55
CA LEU A 86 -7.16 -9.18 6.05
C LEU A 86 -6.74 -8.31 7.23
N LYS A 87 -7.21 -7.05 7.28
CA LYS A 87 -7.07 -6.13 8.40
C LYS A 87 -8.29 -5.22 8.45
N ASN A 88 -8.85 -5.05 9.65
CA ASN A 88 -10.14 -4.42 9.87
C ASN A 88 -11.25 -5.10 9.05
N HIS A 89 -12.50 -4.71 9.28
CA HIS A 89 -13.63 -5.38 8.64
C HIS A 89 -14.43 -4.40 7.78
N LEU A 90 -14.52 -4.70 6.49
CA LEU A 90 -15.46 -4.09 5.56
C LEU A 90 -16.77 -4.87 5.61
N ILE A 91 -17.84 -4.19 6.00
CA ILE A 91 -19.18 -4.79 6.20
C ILE A 91 -19.86 -5.07 4.87
N LYS A 92 -19.66 -4.19 3.88
CA LYS A 92 -20.26 -4.32 2.55
C LYS A 92 -19.51 -5.36 1.74
N GLU A 93 -20.25 -6.14 0.96
CA GLU A 93 -19.69 -7.04 -0.05
C GLU A 93 -18.88 -6.27 -1.08
N ASN A 94 -19.36 -5.09 -1.51
CA ASN A 94 -18.63 -4.21 -2.40
C ASN A 94 -18.09 -3.00 -1.63
N VAL A 95 -16.85 -2.64 -1.91
CA VAL A 95 -16.21 -1.45 -1.37
C VAL A 95 -15.92 -0.45 -2.49
N GLU A 96 -16.27 0.79 -2.21
CA GLU A 96 -16.02 1.94 -3.07
C GLU A 96 -14.90 2.78 -2.46
N PHE A 97 -13.95 3.20 -3.27
CA PHE A 97 -12.86 4.08 -2.86
C PHE A 97 -12.32 4.88 -4.04
N ASN A 98 -11.70 6.01 -3.75
CA ASN A 98 -10.99 6.79 -4.77
C ASN A 98 -9.50 6.44 -4.76
N ALA A 99 -8.91 6.29 -5.94
CA ALA A 99 -7.47 6.18 -6.14
C ALA A 99 -6.97 7.37 -6.95
N TYR A 100 -5.72 7.74 -6.70
CA TYR A 100 -5.05 8.84 -7.40
C TYR A 100 -3.71 8.33 -7.90
N ASP A 101 -3.42 8.57 -9.18
CA ASP A 101 -2.19 8.10 -9.81
C ASP A 101 -1.59 9.20 -10.68
N HIS A 102 -0.26 9.30 -10.67
CA HIS A 102 0.47 10.31 -11.43
C HIS A 102 0.88 9.81 -12.82
N TYR A 103 0.99 8.48 -12.99
CA TYR A 103 1.62 7.86 -14.14
C TYR A 103 0.62 7.06 -14.97
N ASP A 104 -0.57 7.63 -15.23
CA ASP A 104 -1.70 7.02 -15.94
C ASP A 104 -2.69 6.28 -15.01
N ARG A 105 -3.17 5.09 -15.41
CA ARG A 105 -4.19 4.33 -14.67
C ARG A 105 -3.56 3.55 -13.50
N PRO A 106 -4.32 3.29 -12.42
CA PRO A 106 -3.77 2.62 -11.25
C PRO A 106 -3.25 1.23 -11.59
N GLY A 107 -1.99 0.95 -11.26
CA GLY A 107 -1.34 -0.31 -11.63
C GLY A 107 -1.99 -1.59 -11.10
N PHE A 108 -2.88 -1.50 -10.10
CA PHE A 108 -3.68 -2.64 -9.62
C PHE A 108 -4.81 -3.04 -10.57
N GLU A 109 -5.23 -2.15 -11.47
CA GLU A 109 -6.39 -2.35 -12.33
C GLU A 109 -6.21 -3.55 -13.29
N LYS A 110 -4.98 -3.84 -13.70
CA LYS A 110 -4.69 -4.96 -14.61
C LYS A 110 -4.91 -6.35 -14.01
N TYR A 111 -5.15 -6.45 -12.71
CA TYR A 111 -5.33 -7.72 -12.02
C TYR A 111 -6.80 -7.97 -11.69
N GLU A 112 -7.26 -9.20 -11.88
CA GLU A 112 -8.61 -9.60 -11.49
C GLU A 112 -8.78 -9.54 -9.97
N ASN A 113 -7.81 -10.10 -9.24
CA ASN A 113 -7.79 -10.17 -7.78
C ASN A 113 -6.51 -9.53 -7.24
N VAL A 114 -6.66 -8.70 -6.21
CA VAL A 114 -5.56 -7.88 -5.67
C VAL A 114 -5.74 -7.64 -4.18
N ILE A 115 -4.64 -7.60 -3.42
CA ILE A 115 -4.65 -7.04 -2.07
C ILE A 115 -4.65 -5.52 -2.20
N LEU A 116 -5.69 -4.88 -1.67
CA LEU A 116 -5.82 -3.44 -1.63
C LEU A 116 -5.66 -2.92 -0.22
N TYR A 117 -5.06 -1.73 -0.14
CA TYR A 117 -4.77 -1.02 1.10
C TYR A 117 -5.52 0.32 1.02
N ILE A 118 -6.61 0.46 1.78
CA ILE A 118 -7.44 1.67 1.74
C ILE A 118 -7.52 2.28 3.14
N SER A 119 -7.62 3.61 3.21
CA SER A 119 -7.83 4.32 4.47
C SER A 119 -9.11 5.15 4.43
N LYS A 120 -9.72 5.38 5.61
CA LYS A 120 -10.81 6.35 5.74
C LYS A 120 -10.29 7.76 5.94
N ASN A 121 -10.83 8.72 5.21
CA ASN A 121 -10.60 10.14 5.48
C ASN A 121 -11.45 10.61 6.69
N LYS A 122 -11.40 11.91 7.01
CA LYS A 122 -12.17 12.49 8.13
C LYS A 122 -13.69 12.39 7.91
N ASN A 123 -14.14 12.37 6.66
CA ASN A 123 -15.55 12.31 6.26
C ASN A 123 -16.06 10.86 6.14
N GLY A 124 -15.22 9.87 6.45
CA GLY A 124 -15.58 8.44 6.37
C GLY A 124 -15.41 7.81 4.99
N ASN A 125 -15.06 8.58 3.96
CA ASN A 125 -14.84 8.07 2.61
C ASN A 125 -13.51 7.32 2.52
N PHE A 126 -13.50 6.23 1.75
CA PHE A 126 -12.30 5.44 1.52
C PHE A 126 -11.46 6.01 0.38
N PHE A 127 -10.15 5.92 0.54
CA PHE A 127 -9.17 6.20 -0.49
C PHE A 127 -8.04 5.17 -0.49
N HIS A 128 -7.53 4.87 -1.67
CA HIS A 128 -6.40 3.95 -1.85
C HIS A 128 -5.10 4.55 -1.31
N GLN A 129 -4.29 3.73 -0.64
CA GLN A 129 -2.91 4.11 -0.32
C GLN A 129 -2.10 4.04 -1.62
N LYS A 130 -1.78 5.21 -2.17
CA LYS A 130 -1.07 5.36 -3.45
C LYS A 130 0.06 4.33 -3.59
N TYR A 131 0.08 3.63 -4.72
CA TYR A 131 1.07 2.61 -5.06
C TYR A 131 1.15 1.36 -4.16
N MET A 132 0.19 1.18 -3.24
CA MET A 132 0.14 0.03 -2.36
C MET A 132 -0.88 -0.99 -2.85
N TYR A 133 -0.39 -2.02 -3.53
CA TYR A 133 -1.18 -3.18 -3.89
C TYR A 133 -0.27 -4.38 -4.14
N ASP A 134 -0.84 -5.57 -4.06
CA ASP A 134 -0.13 -6.82 -4.36
C ASP A 134 -1.06 -7.78 -5.12
N PRO A 135 -0.72 -8.20 -6.35
CA PRO A 135 -1.50 -9.16 -7.11
C PRO A 135 -1.63 -10.50 -6.40
N VAL A 136 -2.81 -11.12 -6.43
CA VAL A 136 -3.03 -12.41 -5.77
C VAL A 136 -3.74 -13.41 -6.65
N TYR A 137 -3.43 -14.68 -6.39
CA TYR A 137 -3.93 -15.83 -7.12
C TYR A 137 -4.38 -16.89 -6.13
N LYS A 138 -5.40 -17.66 -6.50
CA LYS A 138 -5.86 -18.80 -5.74
C LYS A 138 -5.26 -20.07 -6.33
N ILE A 139 -4.35 -20.70 -5.60
CA ILE A 139 -3.66 -21.93 -6.02
C ILE A 139 -4.00 -23.03 -5.01
N ASN A 140 -4.60 -24.12 -5.49
CA ASN A 140 -5.06 -25.24 -4.65
C ASN A 140 -5.91 -24.77 -3.45
N GLY A 141 -6.85 -23.84 -3.71
CA GLY A 141 -7.72 -23.28 -2.67
C GLY A 141 -7.08 -22.19 -1.78
N LYS A 142 -5.74 -22.04 -1.81
CA LYS A 142 -5.00 -21.07 -0.99
C LYS A 142 -4.70 -19.79 -1.77
N TRP A 143 -4.98 -18.64 -1.15
CA TRP A 143 -4.55 -17.35 -1.68
C TRP A 143 -3.05 -17.16 -1.46
N VAL A 144 -2.36 -16.78 -2.53
CA VAL A 144 -0.94 -16.45 -2.56
C VAL A 144 -0.75 -15.15 -3.35
N GLY A 145 0.28 -14.38 -3.02
CA GLY A 145 0.55 -13.13 -3.70
C GLY A 145 1.89 -13.09 -4.38
N ILE A 146 1.99 -12.24 -5.39
CA ILE A 146 3.25 -11.84 -6.00
C ILE A 146 3.60 -10.48 -5.40
N LEU A 147 4.77 -10.37 -4.77
CA LEU A 147 5.24 -9.08 -4.26
C LEU A 147 5.51 -8.15 -5.45
N SER A 148 4.69 -7.10 -5.59
CA SER A 148 4.81 -6.10 -6.65
C SER A 148 5.72 -4.94 -6.21
N PHE A 149 6.73 -4.66 -7.01
CA PHE A 149 7.78 -3.69 -6.71
C PHE A 149 7.38 -2.30 -7.21
N ILE A 150 6.63 -1.53 -6.43
CA ILE A 150 6.50 -0.10 -6.76
C ILE A 150 7.62 0.72 -6.13
N PHE A 151 8.33 0.18 -5.13
CA PHE A 151 9.55 0.80 -4.61
C PHE A 151 10.59 -0.28 -4.28
N PRO A 152 11.69 -0.38 -5.05
CA PRO A 152 12.69 -1.41 -4.90
C PRO A 152 13.60 -1.13 -3.72
N ASN A 153 13.12 -1.34 -2.50
CA ASN A 153 14.02 -1.73 -1.44
C ASN A 153 14.29 -3.22 -1.66
N ASN A 154 15.28 -3.52 -2.52
CA ASN A 154 15.80 -4.84 -2.88
C ASN A 154 16.30 -5.62 -1.65
N ASN A 155 15.40 -5.93 -0.72
CA ASN A 155 15.73 -6.70 0.46
C ASN A 155 15.48 -8.18 0.17
N LEU A 156 16.16 -8.70 -0.85
CA LEU A 156 16.16 -10.13 -1.19
C LEU A 156 16.50 -10.99 0.04
N LYS A 157 17.32 -10.46 0.97
CA LYS A 157 17.61 -11.08 2.26
C LYS A 157 16.36 -11.29 3.11
N GLN A 158 15.41 -10.35 3.07
CA GLN A 158 14.14 -10.48 3.77
C GLN A 158 13.22 -11.48 3.08
N TRP A 159 13.18 -11.48 1.75
CA TRP A 159 12.31 -12.38 0.97
C TRP A 159 12.68 -13.85 1.15
N LYS A 160 13.98 -14.15 1.30
CA LYS A 160 14.48 -15.50 1.62
C LYS A 160 13.92 -16.05 2.93
N LYS A 161 13.40 -15.20 3.82
CA LYS A 161 12.78 -15.62 5.09
C LYS A 161 11.29 -15.94 4.96
N PHE A 162 10.66 -15.56 3.84
CA PHE A 162 9.23 -15.76 3.64
C PHE A 162 8.92 -17.16 3.15
N LYS A 163 7.74 -17.65 3.52
CA LYS A 163 7.23 -18.91 3.00
C LYS A 163 6.82 -18.70 1.55
N THR A 164 7.39 -19.52 0.67
CA THR A 164 7.12 -19.47 -0.77
C THR A 164 6.48 -20.75 -1.27
N ILE A 165 5.65 -20.60 -2.29
CA ILE A 165 5.02 -21.70 -3.01
C ILE A 165 5.43 -21.58 -4.47
N ASN A 166 5.86 -22.69 -5.07
CA ASN A 166 6.15 -22.73 -6.51
C ASN A 166 4.84 -22.62 -7.28
N ILE A 167 4.76 -21.67 -8.20
CA ILE A 167 3.56 -21.40 -8.99
C ILE A 167 3.87 -21.40 -10.49
N ASN A 168 2.83 -21.17 -11.29
CA ASN A 168 2.94 -20.82 -12.71
C ASN A 168 3.67 -21.86 -13.58
N LYS A 169 3.49 -23.14 -13.27
CA LYS A 169 4.04 -24.25 -14.10
C LYS A 169 3.55 -24.20 -15.55
N SER A 170 2.39 -23.61 -15.79
CA SER A 170 1.76 -23.43 -17.10
C SER A 170 2.16 -22.13 -17.82
N TYR A 171 3.00 -21.27 -17.21
CA TYR A 171 3.41 -19.97 -17.78
C TYR A 171 2.23 -19.03 -18.15
N THR A 172 1.08 -19.17 -17.51
CA THR A 172 -0.12 -18.37 -17.79
C THR A 172 -0.07 -17.00 -17.11
N ILE A 173 0.63 -16.88 -15.98
CA ILE A 173 0.83 -15.62 -15.27
C ILE A 173 2.12 -15.01 -15.82
N LYS A 174 2.05 -13.79 -16.36
CA LYS A 174 3.23 -13.09 -16.89
C LYS A 174 3.07 -11.58 -16.81
N ALA A 175 4.19 -10.88 -16.75
CA ALA A 175 4.28 -9.43 -16.89
C ALA A 175 5.15 -9.10 -18.11
N GLU A 176 4.68 -8.20 -18.95
CA GLU A 176 5.48 -7.66 -20.06
C GLU A 176 6.62 -6.82 -19.51
N LEU A 177 7.81 -6.99 -20.10
CA LEU A 177 9.00 -6.23 -19.68
C LEU A 177 9.04 -4.83 -20.29
N GLY A 178 8.45 -4.63 -21.47
CA GLY A 178 8.55 -3.35 -22.19
C GLY A 178 10.01 -2.94 -22.39
N SER A 179 10.36 -1.70 -22.00
CA SER A 179 11.71 -1.15 -22.05
C SER A 179 12.60 -1.51 -20.85
N CYS A 180 12.17 -2.44 -19.98
CA CYS A 180 12.94 -2.85 -18.80
C CYS A 180 14.22 -3.61 -19.19
N ASP A 181 15.36 -2.93 -19.04
CA ASP A 181 16.69 -3.49 -19.29
C ASP A 181 17.12 -4.53 -18.23
N LYS A 182 18.35 -5.04 -18.33
CA LYS A 182 18.86 -6.07 -17.42
C LYS A 182 18.92 -5.62 -15.97
N ASP A 183 19.17 -4.35 -15.68
CA ASP A 183 19.28 -3.87 -14.31
C ASP A 183 17.91 -3.62 -13.69
N CYS A 184 16.99 -3.04 -14.47
CA CYS A 184 15.56 -3.06 -14.16
C CYS A 184 15.08 -4.49 -13.87
N GLN A 185 15.40 -5.47 -14.72
CA GLN A 185 15.00 -6.86 -14.53
C GLN A 185 15.52 -7.46 -13.22
N LYS A 186 16.78 -7.21 -12.84
CA LYS A 186 17.34 -7.67 -11.55
C LYS A 186 16.61 -7.06 -10.36
N ILE A 187 16.12 -5.83 -10.51
CA ILE A 187 15.43 -5.09 -9.46
C ILE A 187 13.97 -5.55 -9.32
N TYR A 188 13.21 -5.54 -10.42
CA TYR A 188 11.76 -5.76 -10.41
C TYR A 188 11.37 -7.23 -10.60
N TYR A 189 12.26 -8.06 -11.14
CA TYR A 189 11.98 -9.48 -11.43
C TYR A 189 13.15 -10.39 -11.02
N PRO A 190 13.59 -10.35 -9.75
CA PRO A 190 14.79 -11.04 -9.32
C PRO A 190 14.65 -12.56 -9.34
N SER A 191 15.72 -13.23 -9.74
CA SER A 191 15.92 -14.66 -9.48
C SER A 191 16.05 -14.92 -7.97
N PRO A 192 15.53 -16.05 -7.42
CA PRO A 192 14.85 -17.15 -8.10
C PRO A 192 13.32 -17.01 -8.14
N TYR A 193 12.77 -15.81 -7.92
CA TYR A 193 11.32 -15.58 -7.82
C TYR A 193 10.65 -15.41 -9.17
N PHE A 194 11.40 -14.94 -10.17
CA PHE A 194 10.94 -14.80 -11.55
C PHE A 194 11.88 -15.52 -12.52
N GLU A 195 11.31 -15.92 -13.65
CA GLU A 195 12.04 -16.29 -14.86
C GLU A 195 11.73 -15.27 -15.96
N ILE A 196 12.76 -14.89 -16.70
CA ILE A 196 12.62 -13.96 -17.81
C ILE A 196 12.84 -14.72 -19.11
N LYS A 197 11.86 -14.66 -20.01
CA LYS A 197 11.93 -15.33 -21.31
C LYS A 197 11.05 -14.60 -22.33
N ASN A 198 11.55 -14.42 -23.55
CA ASN A 198 10.81 -13.87 -24.69
C ASN A 198 10.13 -12.51 -24.40
N GLY A 199 10.78 -11.61 -23.65
CA GLY A 199 10.22 -10.29 -23.32
C GLY A 199 9.20 -10.27 -22.17
N PHE A 200 9.03 -11.38 -21.46
CA PHE A 200 8.13 -11.47 -20.32
C PHE A 200 8.85 -11.94 -19.05
N ALA A 201 8.37 -11.46 -17.90
CA ALA A 201 8.69 -11.98 -16.58
C ALA A 201 7.58 -12.93 -16.10
N TYR A 202 7.97 -14.14 -15.75
CA TYR A 202 7.10 -15.20 -15.24
C TYR A 202 7.39 -15.42 -13.76
N PRO A 203 6.43 -15.19 -12.86
CA PRO A 203 6.61 -15.49 -11.44
C PRO A 203 6.73 -17.00 -11.26
N LYS A 204 7.83 -17.46 -10.66
CA LYS A 204 8.09 -18.85 -10.27
C LYS A 204 7.66 -19.14 -8.84
N LYS A 205 7.71 -18.13 -7.97
CA LYS A 205 7.39 -18.24 -6.56
C LYS A 205 6.37 -17.19 -6.16
N ALA A 206 5.37 -17.62 -5.41
CA ALA A 206 4.42 -16.74 -4.74
C ALA A 206 4.62 -16.82 -3.23
N PHE A 207 4.19 -15.78 -2.53
CA PHE A 207 4.35 -15.63 -1.09
C PHE A 207 3.01 -15.83 -0.37
N GLU A 208 3.09 -16.25 0.90
CA GLU A 208 1.90 -16.23 1.75
C GLU A 208 1.43 -14.79 1.98
N ILE A 209 0.11 -14.59 1.98
CA ILE A 209 -0.53 -13.28 2.13
C ILE A 209 -0.09 -12.58 3.43
N ASN A 210 0.06 -13.33 4.52
CA ASN A 210 0.47 -12.77 5.81
C ASN A 210 1.91 -12.25 5.80
N ASP A 211 2.81 -12.88 5.05
CA ASP A 211 4.20 -12.42 4.90
C ASP A 211 4.23 -11.11 4.10
N ILE A 212 3.44 -11.02 3.03
CA ILE A 212 3.28 -9.79 2.23
C ILE A 212 2.77 -8.64 3.09
N ILE A 213 1.68 -8.85 3.84
CA ILE A 213 1.12 -7.81 4.72
C ILE A 213 2.14 -7.39 5.78
N SER A 214 2.81 -8.36 6.40
CA SER A 214 3.83 -8.08 7.43
C SER A 214 5.01 -7.29 6.86
N TYR A 215 5.42 -7.59 5.64
CA TYR A 215 6.43 -6.83 4.91
C TYR A 215 5.97 -5.39 4.67
N ARG A 216 4.81 -5.18 4.05
CA ARG A 216 4.25 -3.84 3.77
C ARG A 216 4.07 -3.01 5.04
N LYS A 217 3.60 -3.65 6.13
CA LYS A 217 3.51 -3.01 7.45
C LYS A 217 4.86 -2.50 7.94
N LYS A 218 5.94 -3.26 7.74
CA LYS A 218 7.29 -2.90 8.21
C LYS A 218 8.03 -1.91 7.33
N THR A 219 7.75 -1.87 6.04
CA THR A 219 8.51 -1.06 5.08
C THR A 219 7.78 0.22 4.70
N THR A 220 6.62 0.11 4.07
CA THR A 220 5.95 1.25 3.44
C THR A 220 4.92 1.91 4.35
N LEU A 221 4.25 1.15 5.22
CA LEU A 221 3.18 1.67 6.07
C LEU A 221 3.69 2.28 7.40
N LYS A 222 4.96 2.07 7.76
CA LYS A 222 5.58 2.67 8.96
C LYS A 222 5.82 4.17 8.85
N ALA A 223 5.86 4.73 7.63
CA ALA A 223 6.23 6.13 7.40
C ALA A 223 5.06 7.12 7.59
N LYS A 224 3.98 6.74 8.27
CA LYS A 224 2.77 7.57 8.44
C LYS A 224 2.24 7.64 9.88
N ASP A 225 3.06 7.30 10.86
CA ASP A 225 2.75 7.49 12.28
C ASP A 225 3.46 8.75 12.82
#